data_AF-A0A7T6ZAJ2-F1
#
_entry.id   AF-A0A7T6ZAJ2-F1
#
_cell.length_a   1.000
_cell.length_b   1.000
_cell.length_c   1.000
_cell.angle_alpha   90.00
_cell.angle_beta   90.00
_cell.angle_gamma   90.00
#
_symmetry.space_group_name_H-M   'P 1'
#
loop_
_entity.id
_entity.type
_entity.pdbx_description
1 polymer ?
#
loop_
_entity_poly.entity_id
_entity_poly.type
_entity_poly.pdbx_seq_one_letter_code
_entity_poly.pdbx_strand_id
1 'polypeptide(L)'
;MKKLEGQSAELMKRIIHDGDTVIEVDGKKYYLYLTEEPATTVTEDVEADPELKQKLLQAKKDILEGKSYTTEEVMEMIDQGEI
;
A
#
# COMPACT_ATOMS: atom_id res chain seq x y z
N MET A 1 11.32 -10.65 2.74
CA MET A 1 10.49 -9.91 3.70
C MET A 1 9.63 -10.89 4.47
N LYS A 2 9.49 -10.76 5.79
CA LYS A 2 8.55 -11.58 6.58
C LYS A 2 7.14 -11.00 6.43
N LYS A 3 6.14 -11.84 6.21
CA LYS A 3 4.73 -11.41 6.26
C LYS A 3 4.37 -11.03 7.69
N LEU A 4 3.77 -9.85 7.86
CA LEU A 4 3.17 -9.41 9.10
C LEU A 4 1.66 -9.67 9.00
N GLU A 5 1.12 -10.44 9.95
CA GLU A 5 -0.29 -10.83 9.96
C GLU A 5 -0.89 -10.61 11.35
N GLY A 6 -2.22 -10.49 11.39
CA GLY A 6 -2.99 -10.37 12.63
C GLY A 6 -2.56 -9.19 13.51
N GLN A 7 -2.45 -9.43 14.82
CA GLN A 7 -2.14 -8.39 15.80
C GLN A 7 -0.81 -7.69 15.55
N SER A 8 0.19 -8.40 15.00
CA SER A 8 1.49 -7.81 14.68
C SER A 8 1.38 -6.76 13.57
N ALA A 9 0.48 -6.97 12.58
CA ALA A 9 0.24 -5.97 11.53
C ALA A 9 -0.46 -4.72 12.10
N GLU A 10 -1.42 -4.89 13.02
CA GLU A 10 -2.13 -3.78 13.66
C GLU A 10 -1.24 -2.95 14.59
N LEU A 11 -0.29 -3.58 15.28
CA LEU A 11 0.73 -2.89 16.06
C LEU A 11 1.68 -2.09 15.15
N MET A 12 2.11 -2.69 14.05
CA MET A 12 2.97 -2.02 13.07
C MET A 12 2.29 -0.79 12.46
N LYS A 13 1.00 -0.90 12.10
CA LYS A 13 0.21 0.24 11.59
C LYS A 13 0.17 1.41 12.56
N ARG A 14 -0.02 1.13 13.86
CA ARG A 14 0.00 2.17 14.91
C ARG A 14 1.35 2.86 14.99
N ILE A 15 2.44 2.10 14.98
CA ILE A 15 3.79 2.68 15.00
C ILE A 15 4.05 3.54 13.75
N ILE A 16 3.60 3.10 12.58
CA ILE A 16 3.75 3.87 11.32
C ILE A 16 2.94 5.18 11.37
N HIS A 17 1.75 5.17 11.98
CA HIS A 17 0.87 6.34 12.00
C HIS A 17 1.20 7.33 13.13
N ASP A 18 1.43 6.81 14.34
CA ASP A 18 1.57 7.61 15.57
C ASP A 18 3.05 7.83 15.97
N GLY A 19 3.99 7.16 15.29
CA GLY A 19 5.43 7.24 15.55
C GLY A 19 5.91 6.39 16.73
N ASP A 20 5.01 6.05 17.66
CA ASP A 20 5.30 5.19 18.80
C ASP A 20 4.12 4.31 19.23
N THR A 21 4.39 3.36 20.13
CA THR A 21 3.36 2.59 20.83
C THR A 21 3.91 1.93 22.10
N VAL A 22 3.03 1.60 23.04
CA VAL A 22 3.36 0.77 24.21
C VAL A 22 2.66 -0.57 24.07
N ILE A 23 3.43 -1.66 24.14
CA ILE A 23 2.91 -3.03 24.16
C ILE A 23 3.21 -3.71 25.49
N GLU A 24 2.36 -4.65 25.88
CA GLU A 24 2.58 -5.49 27.06
C GLU A 24 2.88 -6.93 26.63
N VAL A 25 4.00 -7.47 27.08
CA VAL A 25 4.44 -8.85 26.85
C VAL A 25 4.82 -9.46 28.19
N ASP A 26 4.20 -10.56 28.57
CA ASP A 26 4.42 -11.25 29.85
C ASP A 26 4.32 -10.33 31.08
N GLY A 27 3.35 -9.41 31.08
CA GLY A 27 3.12 -8.43 32.16
C GLY A 27 4.17 -7.30 32.22
N LYS A 28 5.08 -7.24 31.26
CA LYS A 28 6.07 -6.16 31.14
C LYS A 28 5.68 -5.22 30.00
N LYS A 29 5.76 -3.92 30.25
CA LYS A 29 5.48 -2.89 29.26
C LYS A 29 6.74 -2.53 28.49
N TYR A 30 6.65 -2.55 27.17
CA TYR A 30 7.70 -2.18 26.23
C TYR A 30 7.25 -0.98 25.42
N TYR A 31 8.13 0.01 25.28
CA TYR A 31 7.93 1.16 24.41
C TYR A 31 8.63 0.91 23.08
N LEU A 32 7.88 0.99 22.00
CA LEU A 32 8.36 0.85 20.63
C LEU A 32 8.17 2.20 19.94
N TYR A 33 9.20 2.65 19.23
CA TYR A 33 9.13 3.89 18.46
C TYR A 33 9.88 3.71 17.14
N LEU A 34 9.48 4.48 16.14
CA LEU A 34 10.16 4.51 14.85
C LEU A 34 11.48 5.27 15.00
N THR A 35 12.60 4.61 14.72
CA THR A 35 13.94 5.21 14.89
C THR A 35 14.38 6.06 13.70
N GLU A 36 13.82 5.80 12.52
CA GLU A 36 14.14 6.46 11.27
C GLU A 36 12.88 6.54 10.42
N GLU A 37 12.55 7.75 9.97
CA GLU A 37 11.46 7.95 9.02
C GLU A 37 11.92 7.54 7.62
N PRO A 38 11.04 6.95 6.80
CA PRO A 38 11.36 6.72 5.40
C PRO A 38 11.72 8.04 4.72
N ALA A 39 12.74 8.00 3.85
CA ALA A 39 13.26 9.21 3.18
C ALA A 39 12.22 9.94 2.34
N THR A 40 11.20 9.22 1.87
CA THR A 40 10.06 9.75 1.14
C THR A 40 8.79 9.02 1.56
N THR A 41 7.67 9.71 1.38
CA THR A 41 6.32 9.14 1.48
C THR A 41 5.85 8.65 0.11
N VAL A 42 4.88 7.73 0.09
CA VAL A 42 4.21 7.28 -1.15
C VAL A 42 3.64 8.47 -1.93
N THR A 43 3.16 9.51 -1.25
CA THR A 43 2.65 10.73 -1.89
C THR A 43 3.77 11.48 -2.60
N GLU A 44 4.91 11.68 -1.94
CA GLU A 44 6.08 12.35 -2.52
C GLU A 44 6.64 11.58 -3.71
N ASP A 45 6.72 10.25 -3.63
CA ASP A 45 7.15 9.39 -4.74
C ASP A 45 6.23 9.55 -5.96
N VAL A 46 4.92 9.63 -5.74
CA VAL A 46 3.92 9.84 -6.80
C VAL A 46 4.00 11.26 -7.37
N GLU A 47 4.32 12.28 -6.56
CA GLU A 47 4.47 13.65 -7.04
C GLU A 47 5.77 13.89 -7.80
N ALA A 48 6.83 13.20 -7.42
CA ALA A 48 8.14 13.28 -8.07
C ALA A 48 8.15 12.62 -9.47
N ASP A 49 7.22 11.70 -9.76
CA ASP A 49 7.07 11.04 -11.06
C ASP A 49 5.74 11.44 -11.76
N PRO A 50 5.78 12.39 -12.70
CA PRO A 50 4.60 12.81 -13.45
C PRO A 50 3.92 11.69 -14.26
N GLU A 51 4.68 10.71 -14.74
CA GLU A 51 4.15 9.58 -15.52
C GLU A 51 3.37 8.64 -14.60
N LEU A 52 3.94 8.30 -13.44
CA LEU A 52 3.26 7.51 -12.41
C LEU A 52 1.98 8.22 -11.94
N LYS A 53 2.05 9.52 -11.68
CA LYS A 53 0.87 10.32 -11.29
C LYS A 53 -0.24 10.26 -12.33
N GLN A 54 0.10 10.40 -13.62
CA GLN A 54 -0.87 10.29 -14.70
C GLN A 54 -1.47 8.88 -14.80
N LYS A 55 -0.66 7.82 -14.71
CA LYS A 55 -1.15 6.43 -14.71
C LYS A 55 -2.13 6.17 -13.56
N LEU A 56 -1.83 6.66 -12.36
CA LEU A 56 -2.71 6.51 -11.21
C LEU A 56 -4.03 7.29 -11.36
N LEU A 57 -3.98 8.49 -11.94
CA LEU A 57 -5.19 9.28 -12.23
C LEU A 57 -6.07 8.58 -13.29
N GLN A 58 -5.45 8.04 -14.33
CA GLN A 58 -6.15 7.30 -15.38
C GLN A 58 -6.78 6.03 -14.81
N ALA A 59 -6.03 5.24 -14.03
CA ALA A 59 -6.56 4.04 -13.37
C ALA A 59 -7.75 4.34 -12.45
N LYS A 60 -7.69 5.45 -11.68
CA LYS A 60 -8.84 5.90 -10.86
C LYS A 60 -10.08 6.19 -11.72
N LYS A 61 -9.89 6.86 -12.85
CA LYS A 61 -10.97 7.15 -13.79
C LYS A 61 -11.55 5.87 -14.39
N ASP A 62 -10.70 4.94 -14.82
CA ASP A 62 -11.11 3.66 -15.39
C ASP A 62 -11.93 2.83 -14.40
N ILE A 63 -11.53 2.79 -13.13
CA ILE A 63 -12.32 2.15 -12.06
C ILE A 63 -13.70 2.80 -11.90
N LEU A 64 -13.77 4.13 -11.89
CA LEU A 64 -15.05 4.86 -11.79
C LEU A 64 -15.96 4.64 -13.00
N GLU A 65 -15.37 4.49 -14.18
CA GLU A 65 -16.07 4.20 -15.44
C GLU A 65 -16.42 2.71 -15.60
N GLY A 66 -16.06 1.84 -14.65
CA GLY A 66 -16.32 0.40 -14.70
C GLY A 66 -15.41 -0.37 -15.66
N LYS A 67 -14.30 0.24 -16.10
CA LYS A 67 -13.26 -0.39 -16.95
C LYS A 67 -12.27 -1.17 -16.09
N SER A 68 -12.79 -2.13 -15.34
CA SER A 68 -12.00 -3.11 -14.61
C SER A 68 -12.19 -4.47 -15.25
N TYR A 69 -11.09 -5.20 -15.45
CA TYR A 69 -11.11 -6.52 -16.05
C TYR A 69 -10.62 -7.55 -15.05
N THR A 70 -11.29 -8.68 -15.03
CA THR A 70 -10.82 -9.91 -14.39
C THR A 70 -9.66 -10.50 -15.19
N THR A 71 -8.93 -11.43 -14.57
CA THR A 71 -7.81 -12.09 -15.26
C THR A 71 -8.29 -12.85 -16.49
N GLU A 72 -9.45 -13.51 -16.42
CA GLU A 72 -10.04 -14.24 -17.53
C GLU A 72 -10.40 -13.31 -18.70
N GLU A 73 -11.04 -12.18 -18.43
CA GLU A 73 -11.40 -11.19 -19.46
C GLU A 73 -10.16 -10.62 -20.15
N VAL A 74 -9.08 -10.35 -19.42
CA VAL A 74 -7.81 -9.89 -20.02
C VAL A 74 -7.20 -10.96 -20.92
N MET A 75 -7.25 -12.23 -20.54
CA MET A 75 -6.75 -13.32 -21.38
C MET A 75 -7.54 -13.44 -22.69
N GLU A 76 -8.87 -13.30 -22.63
CA GLU A 76 -9.71 -13.29 -23.82
C GLU A 76 -9.41 -12.11 -24.75
N MET A 77 -9.20 -10.91 -24.19
CA MET A 77 -8.83 -9.73 -24.98
C MET A 77 -7.48 -9.90 -25.71
N ILE A 78 -6.50 -10.54 -25.05
CA ILE A 78 -5.21 -10.87 -25.66
C ILE A 78 -5.39 -11.86 -26.81
N ASP A 79 -6.17 -12.92 -26.58
CA ASP A 79 -6.43 -13.96 -27.59
C ASP A 79 -7.19 -13.40 -28.81
N GLN A 80 -8.00 -12.36 -28.59
CA GLN A 80 -8.74 -11.64 -29.64
C GLN A 80 -7.95 -10.50 -30.30
N GLY A 81 -6.76 -10.17 -29.79
CA GLY A 81 -5.93 -9.07 -30.30
C GLY A 81 -6.50 -7.67 -30.02
N GLU A 82 -7.32 -7.53 -28.98
CA GLU A 82 -7.92 -6.26 -28.56
C GLU A 82 -6.99 -5.43 -27.67
N ILE A 83 -5.86 -6.01 -27.24
CA ILE A 83 -4.77 -5.39 -26.48
C ILE A 83 -3.40 -5.82 -27.01
#